data_AF-A0A6A7GC35-F1
#
_entry.id   AF-A0A6A7GC35-F1
#
_cell.length_a   1.000
_cell.length_b   1.000
_cell.length_c   1.000
_cell.angle_alpha   90.00
_cell.angle_beta   90.00
_cell.angle_gamma   90.00
#
_symmetry.space_group_name_H-M   'P 1'
#
loop_
_entity.id
_entity.type
_entity.pdbx_description
1 polymer ?
#
loop_
_entity_poly.entity_id
_entity_poly.type
_entity_poly.pdbx_seq_one_letter_code
_entity_poly.pdbx_strand_id
1 'polypeptide(L)'
;MDALAANIAHEHADDGNTCTVPLHVVTATCDRIDFSQRFPMTDDLCMRGRVTWVGRSSLNVMIDIYNKANPEDRILTAQFLMVCRDPTATTSSVTVNSLLCETDEEKALFEQGAQAKIDRQERSKHSLTVSEPSGDEVREIHKFFIEKPDQVIRGAYSYFDQSKQSTDTVHMSDTSLESILMTQPQANNAQDKIFGGYLMRKAFELGRSSAYVFCGPGAKPFSISIDDIMFLQPVEIGSVIKFNSQVVYSAGSKSQVCSISVDTEILNLKTGTSSKSNRFHFTFASAHVQLRRVIPRTYEEAMDYLTGKRSVERAKEAHLAMNSSLSKYF
;
A
#
# COMPACT_ATOMS: atom_id res chain seq x y z
N MET A 1 -9.67 -9.13 1.69
CA MET A 1 -9.24 -9.00 0.29
C MET A 1 -8.19 -10.03 -0.06
N ASP A 2 -6.94 -9.93 0.42
CA ASP A 2 -5.87 -10.88 0.06
C ASP A 2 -6.26 -12.36 0.26
N ALA A 3 -6.90 -12.71 1.39
CA ALA A 3 -7.32 -14.11 1.65
C ALA A 3 -8.36 -14.61 0.64
N LEU A 4 -9.26 -13.72 0.21
CA LEU A 4 -10.23 -14.02 -0.84
C LEU A 4 -9.53 -14.17 -2.19
N ALA A 5 -8.53 -13.35 -2.49
CA ALA A 5 -7.73 -13.47 -3.72
C ALA A 5 -6.99 -14.82 -3.78
N ALA A 6 -6.39 -15.23 -2.65
CA ALA A 6 -5.73 -16.52 -2.52
C ALA A 6 -6.71 -17.69 -2.73
N ASN A 7 -7.89 -17.65 -2.11
CA ASN A 7 -8.90 -18.70 -2.29
C ASN A 7 -9.37 -18.81 -3.74
N ILE A 8 -9.69 -17.69 -4.39
CA ILE A 8 -10.11 -17.66 -5.80
C ILE A 8 -8.99 -18.19 -6.69
N ALA A 9 -7.74 -17.83 -6.41
CA ALA A 9 -6.61 -18.30 -7.19
C ALA A 9 -6.33 -19.79 -6.99
N HIS A 10 -6.53 -20.32 -5.78
CA HIS A 10 -6.49 -21.75 -5.52
C HIS A 10 -7.61 -22.50 -6.26
N GLU A 11 -8.84 -21.98 -6.21
CA GLU A 11 -10.00 -22.56 -6.92
C GLU A 11 -9.80 -22.55 -8.44
N HIS A 12 -9.27 -21.46 -8.99
CA HIS A 12 -8.93 -21.37 -10.42
C HIS A 12 -7.81 -22.33 -10.83
N ALA A 13 -6.86 -22.59 -9.93
CA ALA A 13 -5.74 -23.49 -10.18
C ALA A 13 -6.08 -24.98 -9.99
N ASP A 14 -7.22 -25.30 -9.38
CA ASP A 14 -7.67 -26.67 -9.17
C ASP A 14 -8.00 -27.33 -10.52
N ASP A 15 -7.57 -28.57 -10.70
CA ASP A 15 -7.86 -29.40 -11.88
C ASP A 15 -8.96 -30.44 -11.59
N GLY A 16 -9.51 -30.44 -10.38
CA GLY A 16 -10.55 -31.37 -9.92
C GLY A 16 -10.04 -32.78 -9.64
N ASN A 17 -8.72 -33.02 -9.74
CA ASN A 17 -8.12 -34.32 -9.52
C ASN A 17 -7.57 -34.41 -8.09
N THR A 18 -8.16 -35.30 -7.28
CA THR A 18 -7.73 -35.52 -5.89
C THR A 18 -6.30 -36.02 -5.73
N CYS A 19 -5.68 -36.52 -6.81
CA CYS A 19 -4.30 -36.97 -6.83
C CYS A 19 -3.30 -35.86 -7.20
N THR A 20 -3.77 -34.70 -7.68
CA THR A 20 -2.90 -33.56 -8.01
C THR A 20 -2.53 -32.82 -6.73
N VAL A 21 -1.24 -32.60 -6.52
CA VAL A 21 -0.78 -31.80 -5.37
C VAL A 21 -1.17 -30.34 -5.62
N PRO A 22 -1.89 -29.67 -4.70
CA PRO A 22 -2.30 -28.30 -4.89
C PRO A 22 -1.11 -27.35 -5.12
N LEU A 23 -1.27 -26.41 -6.05
CA LEU A 23 -0.23 -25.42 -6.32
C LEU A 23 -0.01 -24.50 -5.12
N HIS A 24 1.24 -24.08 -4.93
CA HIS A 24 1.57 -23.06 -3.93
C HIS A 24 1.29 -21.68 -4.51
N VAL A 25 0.16 -21.10 -4.11
CA VAL A 25 -0.25 -19.77 -4.56
C VAL A 25 0.20 -18.73 -3.54
N VAL A 26 0.95 -17.73 -4.01
CA VAL A 26 1.44 -16.62 -3.17
C VAL A 26 1.08 -15.28 -3.80
N THR A 27 0.79 -14.30 -2.94
CA THR A 27 0.55 -12.91 -3.37
C THR A 27 1.89 -12.28 -3.73
N ALA A 28 2.06 -11.87 -5.00
CA ALA A 28 3.27 -11.20 -5.47
C ALA A 28 3.15 -9.68 -5.39
N THR A 29 2.04 -9.13 -5.88
CA THR A 29 1.76 -7.70 -5.78
C THR A 29 0.30 -7.43 -5.48
N CYS A 30 0.03 -6.34 -4.79
CA CYS A 30 -1.28 -5.71 -4.76
C CYS A 30 -1.16 -4.39 -5.50
N ASP A 31 -1.97 -4.18 -6.53
CA ASP A 31 -1.99 -2.89 -7.21
C ASP A 31 -2.61 -1.82 -6.31
N ARG A 32 -2.37 -0.58 -6.68
CA ARG A 32 -2.95 0.60 -6.05
C ARG A 32 -4.47 0.45 -5.86
N ILE A 33 -4.92 0.82 -4.66
CA ILE A 33 -6.31 0.84 -4.23
C ILE A 33 -6.70 2.28 -3.95
N ASP A 34 -7.69 2.80 -4.67
CA ASP A 34 -8.30 4.10 -4.42
C ASP A 34 -9.72 3.92 -3.87
N PHE A 35 -10.08 4.72 -2.87
CA PHE A 35 -11.37 4.66 -2.21
C PHE A 35 -12.32 5.67 -2.87
N SER A 36 -13.42 5.22 -3.46
CA SER A 36 -14.40 6.12 -4.10
C SER A 36 -15.13 7.01 -3.09
N GLN A 37 -15.20 6.57 -1.83
CA GLN A 37 -15.81 7.26 -0.71
C GLN A 37 -15.15 6.86 0.60
N ARG A 38 -15.53 7.52 1.70
CA ARG A 38 -15.07 7.09 3.03
C ARG A 38 -15.56 5.67 3.29
N PHE A 39 -14.66 4.80 3.73
CA PHE A 39 -15.01 3.43 4.03
C PHE A 39 -16.11 3.38 5.12
N PRO A 40 -17.30 2.83 4.83
CA PRO A 40 -18.40 2.81 5.77
C PRO A 40 -18.13 1.79 6.89
N MET A 41 -18.44 2.17 8.13
CA MET A 41 -18.18 1.34 9.32
C MET A 41 -19.45 0.69 9.89
N THR A 42 -20.62 1.11 9.41
CA THR A 42 -21.94 0.70 9.92
C THR A 42 -22.72 -0.18 8.95
N ASP A 43 -22.26 -0.28 7.72
CA ASP A 43 -23.02 -0.84 6.63
C ASP A 43 -22.56 -2.27 6.34
N ASP A 44 -23.49 -3.11 5.90
CA ASP A 44 -23.15 -4.43 5.39
C ASP A 44 -22.43 -4.29 4.04
N LEU A 45 -21.26 -4.89 3.93
CA LEU A 45 -20.45 -4.86 2.71
C LEU A 45 -20.37 -6.25 2.06
N CYS A 46 -20.35 -6.24 0.73
CA CYS A 46 -20.10 -7.44 -0.07
C CYS A 46 -18.75 -7.33 -0.76
N MET A 47 -18.01 -8.44 -0.79
CA MET A 47 -16.78 -8.58 -1.58
C MET A 47 -17.04 -9.56 -2.72
N ARG A 48 -16.75 -9.14 -3.95
CA ARG A 48 -16.84 -10.00 -5.15
C ARG A 48 -15.47 -10.06 -5.80
N GLY A 49 -14.89 -11.26 -5.88
CA GLY A 49 -13.64 -11.48 -6.58
C GLY A 49 -13.83 -12.23 -7.90
N ARG A 50 -12.96 -11.97 -8.88
CA ARG A 50 -12.88 -12.73 -10.14
C ARG A 50 -11.46 -12.73 -10.68
N VAL A 51 -11.10 -13.78 -11.42
CA VAL A 51 -9.86 -13.81 -12.20
C VAL A 51 -10.08 -12.95 -13.44
N THR A 52 -9.26 -11.93 -13.64
CA THR A 52 -9.38 -11.02 -14.80
C THR A 52 -8.34 -11.28 -15.86
N TRP A 53 -7.20 -11.86 -15.50
CA TRP A 53 -6.12 -12.15 -16.44
C TRP A 53 -5.29 -13.33 -15.96
N VAL A 54 -4.79 -14.12 -16.91
CA VAL A 54 -3.91 -15.26 -16.64
C VAL A 54 -2.70 -15.21 -17.57
N GLY A 55 -1.51 -15.33 -16.99
CA GLY A 55 -0.24 -15.49 -17.69
C GLY A 55 0.20 -16.95 -17.72
N ARG A 56 1.52 -17.19 -17.76
CA ARG A 56 2.06 -18.56 -17.69
C ARG A 56 1.87 -19.16 -16.30
N SER A 57 2.39 -18.50 -15.27
CA SER A 57 2.46 -18.98 -13.88
C SER A 57 1.93 -17.97 -12.88
N SER A 58 1.14 -17.01 -13.37
CA SER A 58 0.60 -15.92 -12.57
C SER A 58 -0.79 -15.59 -13.05
N LEU A 59 -1.65 -15.13 -12.16
CA LEU A 59 -3.00 -14.68 -12.47
C LEU A 59 -3.32 -13.40 -11.70
N ASN A 60 -4.12 -12.54 -12.30
CA ASN A 60 -4.63 -11.34 -11.67
C ASN A 60 -6.03 -11.60 -11.14
N VAL A 61 -6.24 -11.33 -9.85
CA VAL A 61 -7.54 -11.44 -9.17
C VAL A 61 -8.02 -10.05 -8.80
N MET A 62 -9.13 -9.64 -9.41
CA MET A 62 -9.80 -8.38 -9.10
C MET A 62 -10.84 -8.62 -8.01
N ILE A 63 -10.83 -7.79 -6.98
CA ILE A 63 -11.81 -7.79 -5.88
C ILE A 63 -12.49 -6.44 -5.83
N ASP A 64 -13.82 -6.43 -5.99
CA ASP A 64 -14.67 -5.28 -5.75
C ASP A 64 -15.27 -5.36 -4.34
N ILE A 65 -15.29 -4.23 -3.64
CA ILE A 65 -16.06 -4.05 -2.41
C ILE A 65 -17.16 -3.02 -2.67
N TYR A 66 -18.40 -3.36 -2.33
CA TYR A 66 -19.57 -2.51 -2.52
C TYR A 66 -20.54 -2.64 -1.36
N ASN A 67 -21.44 -1.66 -1.23
CA ASN A 67 -22.49 -1.70 -0.23
C ASN A 67 -23.52 -2.79 -0.60
N LYS A 68 -23.87 -3.66 0.35
CA LYS A 68 -24.83 -4.75 0.11
C LYS A 68 -26.22 -4.23 -0.28
N ALA A 69 -26.62 -3.06 0.23
CA ALA A 69 -27.90 -2.45 -0.10
C ALA A 69 -27.92 -1.80 -1.50
N ASN A 70 -26.76 -1.43 -2.03
CA ASN A 70 -26.62 -0.85 -3.36
C ASN A 70 -25.35 -1.37 -4.05
N PRO A 71 -25.45 -2.47 -4.83
CA PRO A 71 -24.31 -3.07 -5.51
C PRO A 71 -23.59 -2.16 -6.52
N GLU A 72 -24.26 -1.14 -7.04
CA GLU A 72 -23.67 -0.13 -7.93
C GLU A 72 -22.76 0.85 -7.17
N ASP A 73 -22.93 0.97 -5.86
CA ASP A 73 -22.09 1.81 -5.00
C ASP A 73 -20.79 1.07 -4.63
N ARG A 74 -19.89 1.00 -5.61
CA ARG A 74 -18.56 0.42 -5.44
C ARG A 74 -17.67 1.33 -4.61
N ILE A 75 -17.23 0.85 -3.46
CA ILE A 75 -16.38 1.57 -2.49
C ILE A 75 -14.91 1.55 -2.93
N LEU A 76 -14.43 0.38 -3.36
CA LEU A 76 -13.07 0.23 -3.87
C LEU A 76 -12.96 -1.00 -4.78
N THR A 77 -11.94 -1.01 -5.61
CA THR A 77 -11.48 -2.18 -6.36
C THR A 77 -10.00 -2.40 -6.04
N ALA A 78 -9.63 -3.65 -5.77
CA ALA A 78 -8.26 -4.06 -5.55
C ALA A 78 -7.88 -5.15 -6.56
N GLN A 79 -6.64 -5.15 -7.05
CA GLN A 79 -6.13 -6.17 -7.94
C GLN A 79 -4.91 -6.84 -7.32
N PHE A 80 -4.95 -8.16 -7.23
CA PHE A 80 -3.89 -8.99 -6.65
C PHE A 80 -3.26 -9.83 -7.74
N LEU A 81 -1.96 -9.66 -7.97
CA LEU A 81 -1.19 -10.56 -8.81
C LEU A 81 -0.73 -11.74 -7.96
N MET A 82 -1.30 -12.91 -8.25
CA MET A 82 -0.99 -14.18 -7.60
C MET A 82 0.00 -14.96 -8.47
N VAL A 83 0.94 -15.66 -7.85
CA VAL A 83 1.95 -16.48 -8.53
C VAL A 83 1.84 -17.92 -8.05
N CYS A 84 1.81 -18.85 -9.01
CA CYS A 84 1.74 -20.28 -8.76
C CYS A 84 3.15 -20.89 -8.77
N ARG A 85 3.48 -21.60 -7.69
CA ARG A 85 4.77 -22.27 -7.45
C ARG A 85 4.56 -23.77 -7.29
N ASP A 86 5.62 -24.51 -7.60
CA ASP A 86 5.66 -25.95 -7.41
C ASP A 86 5.78 -26.29 -5.92
N PRO A 87 4.87 -27.12 -5.36
CA PRO A 87 4.97 -27.62 -3.98
C PRO A 87 6.28 -28.37 -3.68
N THR A 88 6.82 -29.06 -4.68
CA THR A 88 7.99 -29.94 -4.53
C THR A 88 9.32 -29.23 -4.80
N ALA A 89 9.28 -28.09 -5.48
CA ALA A 89 10.45 -27.28 -5.81
C ALA A 89 10.17 -25.80 -5.49
N THR A 90 10.66 -25.33 -4.35
CA THR A 90 10.34 -24.03 -3.71
C THR A 90 10.49 -22.80 -4.62
N THR A 91 11.27 -22.88 -5.71
CA THR A 91 11.53 -21.77 -6.63
C THR A 91 10.92 -21.94 -8.02
N SER A 92 10.44 -23.13 -8.37
CA SER A 92 9.93 -23.42 -9.72
C SER A 92 8.54 -22.85 -9.91
N SER A 93 8.34 -22.08 -10.99
CA SER A 93 7.03 -21.58 -11.38
C SER A 93 6.25 -22.64 -12.15
N VAL A 94 4.97 -22.85 -11.82
CA VAL A 94 4.11 -23.85 -12.48
C VAL A 94 3.06 -23.16 -13.34
N THR A 95 2.72 -23.78 -14.46
CA THR A 95 1.69 -23.27 -15.36
C THR A 95 0.32 -23.30 -14.65
N VAL A 96 -0.47 -22.25 -14.80
CA VAL A 96 -1.84 -22.17 -14.27
C VAL A 96 -2.88 -22.31 -15.40
N ASN A 97 -4.08 -22.78 -15.04
CA ASN A 97 -5.20 -22.96 -15.97
C ASN A 97 -5.50 -21.67 -16.75
N SER A 98 -5.69 -21.78 -18.06
CA SER A 98 -6.02 -20.63 -18.91
C SER A 98 -7.41 -20.08 -18.59
N LEU A 99 -7.59 -18.76 -18.68
CA LEU A 99 -8.90 -18.13 -18.56
C LEU A 99 -9.62 -18.12 -19.90
N LEU A 100 -10.81 -18.72 -19.97
CA LEU A 100 -11.72 -18.59 -21.10
C LEU A 100 -12.56 -17.33 -20.90
N CYS A 101 -12.53 -16.42 -21.87
CA CYS A 101 -13.33 -15.19 -21.86
C CYS A 101 -14.42 -15.33 -22.93
N GLU A 102 -15.66 -15.51 -22.50
CA GLU A 102 -16.79 -15.76 -23.40
C GLU A 102 -17.45 -14.45 -23.81
N THR A 103 -17.69 -13.58 -22.83
CA THR A 103 -18.36 -12.29 -23.00
C THR A 103 -17.38 -11.20 -23.42
N ASP A 104 -17.90 -10.15 -24.05
CA ASP A 104 -17.07 -8.99 -24.44
C ASP A 104 -16.57 -8.21 -23.21
N GLU A 105 -17.31 -8.23 -22.10
CA GLU A 105 -16.85 -7.67 -20.83
C GLU A 105 -15.63 -8.42 -20.29
N GLU A 106 -15.64 -9.76 -20.32
CA GLU A 106 -14.51 -10.58 -19.89
C GLU A 106 -13.27 -10.37 -20.78
N LYS A 107 -13.46 -10.27 -22.10
CA LYS A 107 -12.36 -9.98 -23.03
C LYS A 107 -11.75 -8.61 -22.74
N ALA A 108 -12.59 -7.59 -22.51
CA ALA A 108 -12.11 -6.26 -22.15
C ALA A 108 -11.34 -6.26 -20.81
N LEU A 109 -11.83 -7.00 -19.80
CA LEU A 109 -11.12 -7.16 -18.53
C LEU A 109 -9.78 -7.90 -18.69
N PHE A 110 -9.72 -8.88 -19.59
CA PHE A 110 -8.49 -9.60 -19.91
C PHE A 110 -7.44 -8.70 -20.56
N GLU A 111 -7.85 -7.89 -21.53
CA GLU A 111 -6.99 -6.89 -22.16
C GLU A 111 -6.52 -5.83 -21.15
N GLN A 112 -7.40 -5.34 -20.30
CA GLN A 112 -7.04 -4.42 -19.21
C GLN A 112 -6.03 -5.03 -18.25
N GLY A 113 -6.17 -6.31 -17.88
CA GLY A 113 -5.21 -7.01 -17.03
C GLY A 113 -3.84 -7.17 -17.71
N ALA A 114 -3.80 -7.41 -19.02
CA ALA A 114 -2.57 -7.44 -19.80
C ALA A 114 -1.89 -6.07 -19.84
N GLN A 115 -2.66 -5.00 -20.03
CA GLN A 115 -2.14 -3.63 -20.01
C GLN A 115 -1.63 -3.23 -18.63
N ALA A 116 -2.35 -3.55 -17.55
CA ALA A 116 -1.93 -3.29 -16.17
C ALA A 116 -0.57 -3.92 -15.85
N LYS A 117 -0.25 -5.08 -16.43
CA LYS A 117 1.07 -5.70 -16.33
C LYS A 117 2.16 -4.85 -16.98
N ILE A 118 1.91 -4.31 -18.18
CA ILE A 118 2.85 -3.43 -18.88
C ILE A 118 3.06 -2.15 -18.07
N ASP A 119 1.97 -1.53 -17.61
CA ASP A 119 2.02 -0.30 -16.82
C ASP A 119 2.81 -0.50 -15.53
N ARG A 120 2.68 -1.66 -14.86
CA ARG A 120 3.47 -2.00 -13.68
C ARG A 120 4.97 -2.09 -13.98
N GLN A 121 5.34 -2.66 -15.13
CA GLN A 121 6.75 -2.74 -15.56
C GLN A 121 7.33 -1.35 -15.85
N GLU A 122 6.57 -0.49 -16.53
CA GLU A 122 6.99 0.90 -16.79
C GLU A 122 7.08 1.70 -15.49
N ARG A 123 6.09 1.60 -14.58
CA ARG A 123 6.15 2.24 -13.25
C ARG A 123 7.39 1.83 -12.47
N SER A 124 7.78 0.56 -12.54
CA SER A 124 8.99 0.07 -11.87
C SER A 124 10.27 0.71 -12.41
N LYS A 125 10.33 1.04 -13.71
CA LYS A 125 11.50 1.71 -14.32
C LYS A 125 11.62 3.18 -13.91
N HIS A 126 10.48 3.84 -13.68
CA HIS A 126 10.39 5.25 -13.29
C HIS A 126 10.36 5.48 -11.77
N SER A 127 10.57 4.42 -10.97
CA SER A 127 10.72 4.55 -9.52
C SER A 127 11.96 5.38 -9.18
N LEU A 128 11.88 6.24 -8.17
CA LEU A 128 13.02 7.05 -7.71
C LEU A 128 14.16 6.20 -7.11
N THR A 129 13.94 4.90 -6.88
CA THR A 129 15.01 3.95 -6.57
C THR A 129 15.85 3.58 -7.79
N VAL A 130 15.32 3.75 -9.01
CA VAL A 130 15.92 3.29 -10.28
C VAL A 130 16.26 4.45 -11.20
N SER A 131 15.39 5.45 -11.29
CA SER A 131 15.53 6.64 -12.15
C SER A 131 15.71 7.92 -11.33
N GLU A 132 16.49 8.85 -11.86
CA GLU A 132 16.72 10.15 -11.22
C GLU A 132 15.43 11.01 -11.17
N PRO A 133 15.29 11.88 -10.15
CA PRO A 133 14.23 12.87 -10.10
C PRO A 133 14.27 13.83 -11.28
N SER A 134 13.12 14.37 -11.65
CA SER A 134 13.01 15.41 -12.69
C SER A 134 13.66 16.73 -12.26
N GLY A 135 14.02 17.57 -13.22
CA GLY A 135 14.65 18.87 -12.93
C GLY A 135 13.79 19.84 -12.09
N ASP A 136 12.47 19.69 -12.10
CA ASP A 136 11.57 20.43 -11.22
C ASP A 136 11.64 19.92 -9.77
N GLU A 137 11.65 18.59 -9.60
CA GLU A 137 11.75 17.93 -8.30
C GLU A 137 13.11 18.19 -7.64
N VAL A 138 14.21 18.14 -8.40
CA VAL A 138 15.55 18.50 -7.89
C VAL A 138 15.56 19.95 -7.41
N ARG A 139 14.93 20.87 -8.14
CA ARG A 139 14.81 22.28 -7.72
C ARG A 139 14.01 22.42 -6.43
N GLU A 140 12.95 21.63 -6.24
CA GLU A 140 12.17 21.62 -5.01
C GLU A 140 12.98 21.11 -3.81
N ILE A 141 13.73 20.02 -3.98
CA ILE A 141 14.65 19.51 -2.95
C ILE A 141 15.70 20.56 -2.59
N HIS A 142 16.28 21.19 -3.61
CA HIS A 142 17.29 22.22 -3.41
C HIS A 142 16.76 23.43 -2.64
N LYS A 143 15.48 23.82 -2.86
CA LYS A 143 14.83 24.87 -2.06
C LYS A 143 14.77 24.50 -0.58
N PHE A 144 14.43 23.26 -0.22
CA PHE A 144 14.45 22.83 1.18
C PHE A 144 15.83 22.97 1.83
N PHE A 145 16.89 22.71 1.06
CA PHE A 145 18.26 22.81 1.56
C PHE A 145 18.74 24.27 1.73
N ILE A 146 18.35 25.17 0.81
CA ILE A 146 18.71 26.60 0.89
C ILE A 146 17.91 27.32 1.95
N GLU A 147 16.58 27.14 1.97
CA GLU A 147 15.68 27.96 2.77
C GLU A 147 15.78 27.70 4.27
N LYS A 148 16.51 26.64 4.70
CA LYS A 148 16.77 26.23 6.10
C LYS A 148 15.74 26.82 7.07
N PRO A 149 14.49 26.33 7.06
CA PRO A 149 13.40 26.99 7.78
C PRO A 149 13.78 27.15 9.26
N ASP A 150 13.91 28.41 9.70
CA ASP A 150 14.50 28.80 10.99
C ASP A 150 13.68 28.35 12.22
N GLN A 151 12.47 27.82 12.04
CA GLN A 151 11.60 27.37 13.11
C GLN A 151 10.91 26.06 12.75
N VAL A 152 11.55 24.95 13.08
CA VAL A 152 10.95 23.62 12.95
C VAL A 152 10.77 23.04 14.34
N ILE A 153 9.55 22.66 14.69
CA ILE A 153 9.29 21.95 15.95
C ILE A 153 10.03 20.61 15.93
N ARG A 154 10.73 20.32 17.03
CA ARG A 154 11.21 18.97 17.34
C ARG A 154 10.05 18.12 17.87
N GLY A 155 9.72 17.05 17.15
CA GLY A 155 8.80 16.00 17.60
C GLY A 155 7.37 16.14 17.06
N ALA A 156 6.85 15.12 16.37
CA ALA A 156 5.45 15.05 15.94
C ALA A 156 4.46 15.01 17.11
N TYR A 157 4.95 14.63 18.30
CA TYR A 157 4.21 14.59 19.57
C TYR A 157 3.96 15.96 20.22
N SER A 158 4.39 17.06 19.60
CA SER A 158 4.27 18.41 20.17
C SER A 158 2.84 18.87 20.45
N TYR A 159 1.80 18.18 19.94
CA TYR A 159 0.42 18.47 20.34
C TYR A 159 0.14 18.21 21.84
N PHE A 160 0.94 17.36 22.49
CA PHE A 160 0.86 17.10 23.93
C PHE A 160 1.74 18.03 24.76
N ASP A 161 2.57 18.87 24.11
CA ASP A 161 3.45 19.85 24.75
C ASP A 161 2.96 21.26 24.42
N GLN A 162 2.07 21.79 25.28
CA GLN A 162 1.45 23.12 25.15
C GLN A 162 2.47 24.27 25.10
N SER A 163 3.75 24.02 25.43
CA SER A 163 4.81 25.03 25.41
C SER A 163 5.43 25.29 24.02
N LYS A 164 5.15 24.44 23.02
CA LYS A 164 5.77 24.48 21.67
C LYS A 164 4.77 24.77 20.54
N GLN A 165 3.90 25.74 20.78
CA GLN A 165 2.76 26.04 19.92
C GLN A 165 3.08 27.21 18.98
N SER A 166 3.96 27.02 17.98
CA SER A 166 4.23 28.14 17.04
C SER A 166 4.72 27.82 15.62
N THR A 167 4.80 26.57 15.14
CA THR A 167 5.27 26.36 13.74
C THR A 167 4.42 25.38 12.95
N ASP A 168 4.03 25.82 11.75
CA ASP A 168 3.31 25.04 10.74
C ASP A 168 4.20 24.00 10.04
N THR A 169 5.44 23.75 10.51
CA THR A 169 6.39 22.84 9.87
C THR A 169 6.97 21.83 10.87
N VAL A 170 7.14 20.58 10.42
CA VAL A 170 7.77 19.49 11.19
C VAL A 170 8.71 18.68 10.29
N HIS A 171 9.79 18.15 10.87
CA HIS A 171 10.71 17.28 10.14
C HIS A 171 10.15 15.86 10.01
N MET A 172 10.45 15.21 8.87
CA MET A 172 10.08 13.81 8.61
C MET A 172 10.52 12.87 9.72
N SER A 173 11.79 12.92 10.13
CA SER A 173 12.37 12.06 11.20
C SER A 173 11.60 12.15 12.53
N ASP A 174 11.04 13.31 12.82
CA ASP A 174 10.33 13.57 14.07
C ASP A 174 8.88 13.00 14.05
N THR A 175 8.41 12.52 12.90
CA THR A 175 7.08 11.89 12.68
C THR A 175 7.11 10.37 12.70
N SER A 176 8.25 9.77 13.06
CA SER A 176 8.41 8.32 13.00
C SER A 176 7.73 7.59 14.16
N LEU A 177 7.02 6.50 13.84
CA LEU A 177 6.54 5.50 14.82
C LEU A 177 7.07 4.12 14.45
N GLU A 178 7.46 3.34 15.44
CA GLU A 178 7.94 1.97 15.26
C GLU A 178 7.02 0.96 15.95
N SER A 179 6.90 -0.23 15.36
CA SER A 179 6.23 -1.39 15.93
C SER A 179 7.04 -2.64 15.63
N ILE A 180 7.32 -3.44 16.66
CA ILE A 180 8.08 -4.68 16.53
C ILE A 180 7.17 -5.83 16.93
N LEU A 181 7.10 -6.86 16.09
CA LEU A 181 6.29 -8.04 16.35
C LEU A 181 7.03 -9.31 16.00
N MET A 182 6.73 -10.38 16.73
CA MET A 182 7.16 -11.73 16.40
C MET A 182 6.09 -12.41 15.58
N THR A 183 6.46 -13.08 14.49
CA THR A 183 5.51 -13.78 13.65
C THR A 183 5.12 -15.11 14.29
N GLN A 184 3.82 -15.34 14.41
CA GLN A 184 3.26 -16.53 15.06
C GLN A 184 2.53 -17.40 14.03
N PRO A 185 2.37 -18.71 14.28
CA PRO A 185 1.73 -19.64 13.34
C PRO A 185 0.30 -19.25 12.93
N GLN A 186 -0.45 -18.54 13.77
CA GLN A 186 -1.83 -18.11 13.48
C GLN A 186 -1.93 -17.12 12.30
N ALA A 187 -0.80 -16.54 11.88
CA ALA A 187 -0.72 -15.60 10.76
C ALA A 187 -0.12 -16.26 9.49
N ASN A 188 -0.03 -17.58 9.45
CA ASN A 188 0.48 -18.30 8.29
C ASN A 188 -0.54 -18.36 7.14
N ASN A 189 -0.01 -18.64 5.95
CA ASN A 189 -0.77 -19.09 4.80
C ASN A 189 -0.75 -20.62 4.73
N ALA A 190 -1.38 -21.21 3.71
CA ALA A 190 -1.39 -22.65 3.49
C ALA A 190 0.02 -23.26 3.24
N GLN A 191 1.05 -22.42 3.14
CA GLN A 191 2.43 -22.77 2.86
C GLN A 191 3.38 -22.51 4.04
N ASP A 192 2.84 -22.33 5.26
CA ASP A 192 3.60 -22.05 6.48
C ASP A 192 4.50 -20.80 6.42
N LYS A 193 4.15 -19.85 5.55
CA LYS A 193 4.75 -18.50 5.50
C LYS A 193 3.74 -17.48 6.01
N ILE A 194 4.23 -16.34 6.47
CA ILE A 194 3.32 -15.28 6.91
C ILE A 194 2.54 -14.72 5.73
N PHE A 195 1.24 -14.63 5.94
CA PHE A 195 0.29 -14.20 4.93
C PHE A 195 0.50 -12.72 4.54
N GLY A 196 0.48 -12.40 3.25
CA GLY A 196 0.68 -11.02 2.77
C GLY A 196 -0.31 -10.03 3.38
N GLY A 197 -1.57 -10.46 3.51
CA GLY A 197 -2.64 -9.70 4.15
C GLY A 197 -2.40 -9.40 5.63
N TYR A 198 -1.64 -10.25 6.33
CA TYR A 198 -1.23 -9.96 7.70
C TYR A 198 -0.23 -8.80 7.76
N LEU A 199 0.77 -8.78 6.86
CA LEU A 199 1.73 -7.68 6.76
C LEU A 199 1.03 -6.38 6.36
N MET A 200 0.14 -6.43 5.37
CA MET A 200 -0.67 -5.28 4.94
C MET A 200 -1.48 -4.71 6.10
N ARG A 201 -2.17 -5.58 6.86
CA ARG A 201 -2.95 -5.16 8.03
C ARG A 201 -2.08 -4.46 9.06
N LYS A 202 -0.93 -5.05 9.42
CA LYS A 202 -0.04 -4.48 10.45
C LYS A 202 0.59 -3.17 10.02
N ALA A 203 1.03 -3.08 8.76
CA ALA A 203 1.51 -1.83 8.20
C ALA A 203 0.43 -0.75 8.18
N PHE A 204 -0.80 -1.10 7.79
CA PHE A 204 -1.93 -0.17 7.78
C PHE A 204 -2.31 0.31 9.19
N GLU A 205 -2.36 -0.59 10.18
CA GLU A 205 -2.60 -0.24 11.59
C GLU A 205 -1.58 0.78 12.10
N LEU A 206 -0.28 0.57 11.79
CA LEU A 206 0.78 1.51 12.16
C LEU A 206 0.67 2.83 11.38
N GLY A 207 0.52 2.78 10.06
CA GLY A 207 0.38 3.98 9.22
C GLY A 207 -0.81 4.84 9.64
N ARG A 208 -1.95 4.22 9.97
CA ARG A 208 -3.11 4.92 10.51
C ARG A 208 -2.83 5.54 11.88
N SER A 209 -2.11 4.85 12.75
CA SER A 209 -1.68 5.39 14.05
C SER A 209 -0.80 6.63 13.88
N SER A 210 0.13 6.61 12.91
CA SER A 210 0.97 7.75 12.55
C SER A 210 0.14 8.90 12.00
N ALA A 211 -0.90 8.63 11.21
CA ALA A 211 -1.84 9.67 10.77
C ALA A 211 -2.56 10.33 11.96
N TYR A 212 -3.04 9.56 12.94
CA TYR A 212 -3.68 10.10 14.13
C TYR A 212 -2.73 10.97 14.96
N VAL A 213 -1.51 10.50 15.21
CA VAL A 213 -0.50 11.27 15.95
C VAL A 213 -0.12 12.55 15.20
N PHE A 214 0.03 12.46 13.87
CA PHE A 214 0.43 13.58 13.04
C PHE A 214 -0.65 14.66 12.92
N CYS A 215 -1.93 14.27 12.78
CA CYS A 215 -3.05 15.21 12.67
C CYS A 215 -3.43 15.83 14.02
N GLY A 216 -3.12 15.16 15.14
CA GLY A 216 -3.33 15.67 16.49
C GLY A 216 -4.70 15.35 17.10
N PRO A 217 -4.98 15.89 18.30
CA PRO A 217 -6.16 15.56 19.09
C PRO A 217 -7.47 15.90 18.38
N GLY A 218 -8.45 14.98 18.44
CA GLY A 218 -9.77 15.17 17.83
C GLY A 218 -9.81 14.97 16.31
N ALA A 219 -8.67 14.82 15.65
CA ALA A 219 -8.61 14.45 14.24
C ALA A 219 -9.13 13.03 14.02
N LYS A 220 -9.78 12.80 12.89
CA LYS A 220 -10.30 11.50 12.47
C LYS A 220 -9.83 11.19 11.05
N PRO A 221 -8.53 10.90 10.86
CA PRO A 221 -8.00 10.55 9.55
C PRO A 221 -8.66 9.28 9.00
N PHE A 222 -8.96 9.32 7.71
CA PHE A 222 -9.49 8.22 6.93
C PHE A 222 -8.63 8.01 5.67
N SER A 223 -8.61 6.78 5.17
CA SER A 223 -7.80 6.41 4.01
C SER A 223 -8.42 6.91 2.72
N ILE A 224 -7.59 7.41 1.82
CA ILE A 224 -7.96 7.85 0.47
C ILE A 224 -7.40 6.88 -0.57
N SER A 225 -6.14 6.50 -0.42
CA SER A 225 -5.50 5.55 -1.31
C SER A 225 -4.43 4.72 -0.60
N ILE A 226 -4.16 3.55 -1.16
CA ILE A 226 -3.05 2.67 -0.84
C ILE A 226 -2.31 2.46 -2.16
N ASP A 227 -1.02 2.76 -2.22
CA ASP A 227 -0.24 2.58 -3.45
C ASP A 227 0.09 1.10 -3.72
N ASP A 228 0.69 0.84 -4.88
CA ASP A 228 1.15 -0.48 -5.28
C ASP A 228 2.10 -1.09 -4.21
N ILE A 229 1.81 -2.33 -3.83
CA ILE A 229 2.56 -3.12 -2.84
C ILE A 229 3.25 -4.27 -3.57
N MET A 230 4.55 -4.42 -3.36
CA MET A 230 5.34 -5.53 -3.90
C MET A 230 5.90 -6.38 -2.77
N PHE A 231 5.56 -7.68 -2.77
CA PHE A 231 6.07 -8.64 -1.80
C PHE A 231 7.38 -9.24 -2.28
N LEU A 232 8.51 -8.66 -1.84
CA LEU A 232 9.84 -9.02 -2.35
C LEU A 232 10.31 -10.40 -1.88
N GLN A 233 9.98 -10.78 -0.65
CA GLN A 233 10.45 -12.02 -0.03
C GLN A 233 9.38 -12.62 0.91
N PRO A 234 9.23 -13.96 0.95
CA PRO A 234 8.42 -14.63 1.95
C PRO A 234 8.94 -14.38 3.37
N VAL A 235 8.05 -14.40 4.35
CA VAL A 235 8.42 -14.21 5.76
C VAL A 235 8.18 -15.49 6.53
N GLU A 236 9.21 -15.96 7.23
CA GLU A 236 9.14 -17.19 8.03
C GLU A 236 8.42 -16.96 9.36
N ILE A 237 7.74 -18.00 9.83
CA ILE A 237 7.20 -18.06 11.20
C ILE A 237 8.35 -18.02 12.21
N GLY A 238 8.19 -17.26 13.29
CA GLY A 238 9.22 -17.01 14.30
C GLY A 238 10.22 -15.91 13.94
N SER A 239 10.09 -15.27 12.77
CA SER A 239 10.86 -14.08 12.44
C SER A 239 10.39 -12.88 13.26
N VAL A 240 11.31 -11.96 13.57
CA VAL A 240 10.96 -10.68 14.16
C VAL A 240 10.79 -9.67 13.03
N ILE A 241 9.65 -9.01 12.97
CA ILE A 241 9.38 -7.97 11.98
C ILE A 241 9.36 -6.63 12.68
N LYS A 242 10.15 -5.68 12.18
CA LYS A 242 10.12 -4.28 12.55
C LYS A 242 9.39 -3.49 11.47
N PHE A 243 8.31 -2.81 11.85
CA PHE A 243 7.62 -1.82 11.04
C PHE A 243 8.06 -0.43 11.49
N ASN A 244 8.51 0.40 10.57
CA ASN A 244 8.83 1.80 10.80
C ASN A 244 7.96 2.66 9.90
N SER A 245 7.18 3.56 10.48
CA SER A 245 6.30 4.45 9.74
C SER A 245 6.77 5.88 9.84
N GLN A 246 6.61 6.65 8.77
CA GLN A 246 7.00 8.05 8.70
C GLN A 246 6.04 8.82 7.80
N VAL A 247 5.67 10.04 8.20
CA VAL A 247 4.91 10.94 7.32
C VAL A 247 5.89 11.48 6.29
N VAL A 248 5.69 11.13 5.03
CA VAL A 248 6.60 11.48 3.94
C VAL A 248 6.20 12.76 3.22
N TYR A 249 4.91 13.07 3.15
CA TYR A 249 4.44 14.27 2.47
C TYR A 249 3.22 14.87 3.15
N SER A 250 3.26 16.20 3.31
CA SER A 250 2.13 17.05 3.68
C SER A 250 2.44 18.47 3.24
N ALA A 251 1.56 19.08 2.45
CA ALA A 251 1.80 20.40 1.86
C ALA A 251 1.62 21.58 2.86
N GLY A 252 1.15 21.34 4.08
CA GLY A 252 0.92 22.38 5.08
C GLY A 252 -0.50 22.97 5.05
N SER A 253 -0.66 24.17 5.63
CA SER A 253 -1.91 24.83 6.03
C SER A 253 -3.08 24.94 5.03
N LYS A 254 -2.93 24.50 3.78
CA LYS A 254 -4.02 24.38 2.79
C LYS A 254 -4.43 22.94 2.46
N SER A 255 -3.62 21.94 2.81
CA SER A 255 -3.87 20.54 2.51
C SER A 255 -4.47 19.81 3.69
N GLN A 256 -5.44 18.95 3.40
CA GLN A 256 -6.05 18.03 4.35
C GLN A 256 -5.52 16.60 4.17
N VAL A 257 -4.52 16.42 3.30
CA VAL A 257 -4.00 15.12 2.88
C VAL A 257 -2.54 14.97 3.32
N CYS A 258 -2.21 13.81 3.87
CA CYS A 258 -0.84 13.40 4.13
C CYS A 258 -0.57 12.02 3.54
N SER A 259 0.66 11.83 3.06
CA SER A 259 1.18 10.53 2.66
C SER A 259 2.11 9.99 3.73
N ILE A 260 1.98 8.71 4.03
CA ILE A 260 2.73 7.99 5.06
C ILE A 260 3.38 6.77 4.41
N SER A 261 4.68 6.62 4.63
CA SER A 261 5.42 5.41 4.27
C SER A 261 5.53 4.51 5.49
N VAL A 262 5.42 3.20 5.28
CA VAL A 262 5.70 2.18 6.30
C VAL A 262 6.67 1.17 5.72
N ASP A 263 7.88 1.17 6.26
CA ASP A 263 8.94 0.23 5.93
C ASP A 263 8.88 -0.99 6.83
N THR A 264 9.08 -2.16 6.23
CA THR A 264 9.10 -3.44 6.93
C THR A 264 10.47 -4.09 6.81
N GLU A 265 11.10 -4.33 7.95
CA GLU A 265 12.37 -5.05 8.06
C GLU A 265 12.14 -6.39 8.75
N ILE A 266 12.69 -7.46 8.18
CA ILE A 266 12.65 -8.80 8.76
C ILE A 266 14.01 -9.07 9.40
N LEU A 267 14.00 -9.28 10.70
CA LEU A 267 15.14 -9.77 11.46
C LEU A 267 15.01 -11.29 11.61
N ASN A 268 15.94 -12.00 10.99
CA ASN A 268 16.06 -13.45 11.15
C ASN A 268 16.93 -13.76 12.36
N LEU A 269 16.31 -14.27 13.43
CA LEU A 269 17.00 -14.59 14.68
C LEU A 269 18.01 -15.75 14.56
N LYS A 270 17.88 -16.61 13.54
CA LYS A 270 18.80 -17.73 13.31
C LYS A 270 20.11 -17.26 12.68
N THR A 271 20.04 -16.30 11.75
CA THR A 271 21.20 -15.81 10.99
C THR A 271 21.75 -14.49 11.53
N GLY A 272 20.99 -13.77 12.34
CA GLY A 272 21.34 -12.43 12.84
C GLY A 272 21.29 -11.34 11.77
N THR A 273 20.73 -11.63 10.59
CA THR A 273 20.66 -10.69 9.46
C THR A 273 19.30 -9.97 9.43
N SER A 274 19.30 -8.70 9.05
CA SER A 274 18.09 -7.93 8.72
C SER A 274 17.96 -7.74 7.22
N SER A 275 16.75 -7.84 6.67
CA SER A 275 16.45 -7.56 5.27
C SER A 275 15.17 -6.73 5.13
N LYS A 276 15.20 -5.71 4.26
CA LYS A 276 13.99 -4.94 3.90
C LYS A 276 13.05 -5.85 3.11
N SER A 277 11.80 -5.95 3.54
CA SER A 277 10.80 -6.85 2.95
C SER A 277 9.82 -6.11 2.07
N ASN A 278 9.17 -5.09 2.61
CA ASN A 278 8.10 -4.36 1.93
C ASN A 278 8.16 -2.90 2.34
N ARG A 279 7.73 -2.03 1.43
CA ARG A 279 7.44 -0.62 1.72
C ARG A 279 5.99 -0.37 1.31
N PHE A 280 5.22 0.20 2.24
CA PHE A 280 3.79 0.52 2.03
C PHE A 280 3.62 2.02 2.02
N HIS A 281 2.96 2.57 0.99
CA HIS A 281 2.59 3.99 0.97
C HIS A 281 1.08 4.13 1.10
N PHE A 282 0.67 4.91 2.09
CA PHE A 282 -0.72 5.16 2.42
C PHE A 282 -1.01 6.66 2.35
N THR A 283 -2.11 7.02 1.69
CA THR A 283 -2.60 8.40 1.65
C THR A 283 -3.82 8.52 2.54
N PHE A 284 -3.76 9.41 3.52
CA PHE A 284 -4.83 9.71 4.46
C PHE A 284 -5.30 11.15 4.30
N ALA A 285 -6.59 11.38 4.57
CA ALA A 285 -7.13 12.73 4.77
C ALA A 285 -7.73 12.88 6.16
N SER A 286 -7.65 14.09 6.71
CA SER A 286 -8.38 14.49 7.91
C SER A 286 -9.26 15.69 7.60
N ALA A 287 -10.58 15.51 7.74
CA ALA A 287 -11.50 16.61 7.58
C ALA A 287 -11.39 17.58 8.77
N HIS A 288 -11.52 18.88 8.48
CA HIS A 288 -11.59 19.95 9.48
C HIS A 288 -10.30 20.17 10.30
N VAL A 289 -9.16 19.62 9.85
CA VAL A 289 -7.85 19.85 10.45
C VAL A 289 -6.90 20.32 9.35
N GLN A 290 -6.20 21.43 9.60
CA GLN A 290 -5.09 21.86 8.75
C GLN A 290 -3.85 21.08 9.17
N LEU A 291 -3.21 20.45 8.19
CA LEU A 291 -2.01 19.65 8.45
C LEU A 291 -0.78 20.55 8.45
N ARG A 292 0.19 20.19 9.30
CA ARG A 292 1.52 20.80 9.31
C ARG A 292 2.26 20.42 8.03
N ARG A 293 3.11 21.29 7.51
CA ARG A 293 4.04 21.00 6.42
C ARG A 293 5.11 20.04 6.91
N VAL A 294 5.42 19.03 6.11
CA VAL A 294 6.51 18.08 6.38
C VAL A 294 7.71 18.44 5.52
N ILE A 295 8.90 18.42 6.11
CA ILE A 295 10.16 18.70 5.42
C ILE A 295 11.21 17.60 5.64
N PRO A 296 11.96 17.22 4.59
CA PRO A 296 13.08 16.29 4.72
C PRO A 296 14.31 16.97 5.34
N ARG A 297 15.12 16.21 6.07
CA ARG A 297 16.47 16.59 6.55
C ARG A 297 17.57 15.96 5.70
N THR A 298 17.38 14.70 5.30
CA THR A 298 18.37 13.94 4.54
C THR A 298 17.97 13.79 3.07
N TYR A 299 18.92 13.42 2.23
CA TYR A 299 18.63 13.10 0.83
C TYR A 299 17.67 11.91 0.69
N GLU A 300 17.81 10.89 1.54
CA GLU A 300 16.88 9.74 1.58
C GLU A 300 15.46 10.19 1.93
N GLU A 301 15.30 11.02 2.96
CA GLU A 301 14.01 11.63 3.30
C GLU A 301 13.47 12.50 2.15
N ALA A 302 14.34 13.19 1.40
CA ALA A 302 13.92 13.98 0.25
C ALA A 302 13.39 13.13 -0.91
N MET A 303 13.96 11.95 -1.15
CA MET A 303 13.43 10.97 -2.12
C MET A 303 12.07 10.42 -1.65
N ASP A 304 11.93 10.13 -0.37
CA ASP A 304 10.66 9.68 0.21
C ASP A 304 9.59 10.78 0.13
N TYR A 305 9.96 12.05 0.35
CA TYR A 305 9.07 13.19 0.16
C TYR A 305 8.54 13.30 -1.28
N LEU A 306 9.41 13.17 -2.29
CA LEU A 306 9.00 13.17 -3.68
C LEU A 306 8.09 11.99 -4.01
N THR A 307 8.40 10.81 -3.49
CA THR A 307 7.56 9.60 -3.66
C THR A 307 6.17 9.83 -3.07
N GLY A 308 6.10 10.40 -1.86
CA GLY A 308 4.84 10.77 -1.22
C GLY A 308 4.06 11.83 -2.00
N LYS A 309 4.75 12.83 -2.56
CA LYS A 309 4.13 13.86 -3.42
C LYS A 309 3.52 13.24 -4.69
N ARG A 310 4.29 12.43 -5.42
CA ARG A 310 3.80 11.68 -6.60
C ARG A 310 2.62 10.78 -6.27
N SER A 311 2.62 10.16 -5.08
CA SER A 311 1.49 9.33 -4.61
C SER A 311 0.20 10.14 -4.45
N VAL A 312 0.29 11.32 -3.84
CA VAL A 312 -0.83 12.24 -3.62
C VAL A 312 -1.33 12.84 -4.93
N GLU A 313 -0.44 13.21 -5.86
CA GLU A 313 -0.82 13.71 -7.19
C GLU A 313 -1.58 12.65 -7.98
N ARG A 314 -1.07 11.41 -8.01
CA ARG A 314 -1.79 10.26 -8.60
C ARG A 314 -3.15 10.03 -7.94
N ALA A 315 -3.23 10.21 -6.62
CA ALA A 315 -4.50 10.12 -5.91
C ALA A 315 -5.48 11.19 -6.34
N LYS A 316 -5.03 12.43 -6.48
CA LYS A 316 -5.86 13.52 -6.99
C LYS A 316 -6.41 13.20 -8.37
N GLU A 317 -5.57 12.78 -9.30
CA GLU A 317 -5.96 12.43 -10.67
C GLU A 317 -6.97 11.27 -10.70
N ALA A 318 -6.70 10.20 -9.95
CA ALA A 318 -7.61 9.05 -9.85
C ALA A 318 -8.98 9.43 -9.30
N HIS A 319 -9.02 10.23 -8.22
CA HIS A 319 -10.28 10.64 -7.59
C HIS A 319 -11.08 11.62 -8.45
N LEU A 320 -10.41 12.46 -9.25
CA LEU A 320 -11.05 13.29 -10.27
C LEU A 320 -11.65 12.43 -11.39
N ALA A 321 -10.91 11.46 -11.91
CA ALA A 321 -11.39 10.55 -12.96
C ALA A 321 -12.58 9.69 -12.49
N MET A 322 -12.60 9.29 -11.21
CA MET A 322 -13.68 8.52 -10.61
C MET A 322 -14.89 9.37 -10.18
N ASN A 323 -14.85 10.70 -10.30
CA ASN A 323 -15.84 11.61 -9.71
C ASN A 323 -16.11 11.33 -8.22
N SER A 324 -15.05 10.99 -7.48
CA SER A 324 -15.15 10.58 -6.08
C SER A 324 -15.55 11.75 -5.16
N SER A 325 -16.34 11.42 -4.12
CA SER A 325 -16.65 12.35 -3.03
C SER A 325 -15.44 12.81 -2.21
N LEU A 326 -14.29 12.13 -2.36
CA LEU A 326 -13.03 12.46 -1.69
C LEU A 326 -12.16 13.45 -2.48
N SER A 327 -12.51 13.76 -3.74
CA SER A 327 -11.79 14.74 -4.56
C SER A 327 -11.65 16.12 -3.88
N LYS A 328 -12.63 16.50 -3.05
CA LYS A 328 -12.65 17.76 -2.29
C LYS A 328 -11.55 17.94 -1.24
N TYR A 329 -10.80 16.89 -0.89
CA TYR A 329 -9.71 16.97 0.09
C TYR A 329 -8.36 17.36 -0.55
N PHE A 330 -8.27 17.34 -1.88
CA PHE A 330 -7.09 17.68 -2.68
C PHE A 330 -7.06 19.12 -3.20
#